data_AF-A0A497P517-F1
#
_entry.id   AF-A0A497P517-F1
#
_cell.length_a   1.000
_cell.length_b   1.000
_cell.length_c   1.000
_cell.angle_alpha   90.00
_cell.angle_beta   90.00
_cell.angle_gamma   90.00
#
_symmetry.space_group_name_H-M   'P 1'
#
loop_
_entity.id
_entity.type
_entity.pdbx_description
1 polymer ?
#
loop_
_entity_poly.entity_id
_entity_poly.type
_entity_poly.pdbx_seq_one_letter_code
_entity_poly.pdbx_strand_id
1 'polypeptide(L)' 'MRMPKEIATYCTRCKSHQTHKVSIYKAGKRRALAQ' A
#
# COMPACT_ATOMS: atom_id res chain seq x y z
N MET A 1 0.56 -14.61 2.90
CA MET A 1 1.94 -14.09 2.78
C MET A 1 2.44 -13.67 4.15
N ARG A 2 3.67 -14.04 4.53
CA ARG A 2 4.35 -13.51 5.72
C ARG A 2 5.01 -12.19 5.32
N MET A 3 4.33 -11.07 5.55
CA MET A 3 4.82 -9.71 5.28
C MET A 3 4.72 -8.91 6.58
N PRO A 4 5.76 -8.17 6.98
CA PRO A 4 5.67 -7.26 8.12
C PRO A 4 4.64 -6.14 7.84
N LYS A 5 3.98 -5.67 8.91
CA LYS A 5 2.99 -4.58 8.81
C LYS A 5 3.63 -3.22 8.52
N GLU A 6 4.89 -3.06 8.90
CA GLU A 6 5.65 -1.82 8.80
C GLU A 6 7.05 -2.13 8.24
N ILE A 7 7.48 -1.39 7.22
CA ILE A 7 8.81 -1.53 6.60
C ILE A 7 9.42 -0.15 6.44
N ALA A 8 10.69 0.00 6.83
CA ALA A 8 11.46 1.20 6.54
C ALA A 8 11.99 1.14 5.11
N THR A 9 11.42 1.96 4.22
CA THR A 9 11.83 2.01 2.80
C THR A 9 11.96 3.46 2.35
N TYR A 10 12.68 3.67 1.24
CA TYR A 10 12.78 4.99 0.64
C TYR A 10 11.44 5.46 0.08
N CYS A 11 10.96 6.61 0.54
CA CYS A 11 9.75 7.24 0.06
C CYS A 11 10.07 8.22 -1.07
N THR A 12 9.64 7.94 -2.30
CA THR A 12 9.84 8.83 -3.46
C THR A 12 9.10 10.17 -3.33
N ARG A 13 8.04 10.24 -2.51
CA ARG A 13 7.27 11.47 -2.27
C ARG A 13 7.96 12.42 -1.29
N CYS A 14 8.65 11.87 -0.29
CA CYS A 14 9.29 12.64 0.78
C CYS A 14 10.82 12.74 0.62
N LYS A 15 11.39 11.98 -0.31
CA LYS A 15 12.84 11.89 -0.58
C LYS A 15 13.67 11.47 0.64
N SER A 16 13.09 10.66 1.51
CA SER A 16 13.72 10.16 2.74
C SER A 16 13.25 8.75 3.07
N HIS A 17 14.03 8.03 3.89
CA HIS A 17 13.64 6.71 4.40
C HIS A 17 12.63 6.88 5.53
N GLN A 18 11.47 6.24 5.40
CA GLN A 18 10.39 6.31 6.38
C GLN A 18 9.73 4.96 6.57
N THR A 19 9.01 4.82 7.69
CA THR A 19 8.20 3.65 7.99
C THR A 19 6.92 3.66 7.17
N HIS A 20 6.80 2.72 6.24
CA HIS A 20 5.62 2.51 5.42
C HIS A 20 4.74 1.42 6.00
N LYS A 21 3.44 1.72 6.10
CA LYS A 21 2.42 0.75 6.46
C LYS A 21 2.06 -0.09 5.24
N VAL A 22 2.37 -1.38 5.29
CA VAL A 22 2.05 -2.32 4.22
C VAL A 22 0.71 -2.98 4.49
N SER A 23 -0.17 -2.98 3.49
CA SER A 23 -1.46 -3.68 3.56
C SER A 23 -1.63 -4.57 2.34
N ILE A 24 -2.26 -5.72 2.55
CA ILE A 24 -2.66 -6.59 1.46
C ILE A 24 -3.80 -5.90 0.73
N TYR A 25 -3.65 -5.71 -0.58
CA TYR A 25 -4.70 -5.15 -1.42
C TYR A 25 -5.95 -6.03 -1.35
N LYS A 26 -7.10 -5.39 -1.14
CA LYS A 26 -8.41 -6.03 -1.18
C LYS A 26 -9.23 -5.36 -2.28
N ALA A 27 -9.82 -6.16 -3.16
CA ALA A 27 -10.71 -5.64 -4.19
C ALA A 27 -11.91 -4.94 -3.54
N GLY A 28 -12.18 -3.70 -3.94
CA GLY A 28 -13.37 -2.96 -3.53
C GLY A 28 -14.64 -3.50 -4.19
N LYS A 29 -15.80 -2.92 -3.82
CA LYS A 29 -17.07 -3.19 -4.49
C LYS A 29 -16.96 -2.79 -5.97
N ARG A 30 -17.33 -3.70 -6.88
CA ARG A 30 -17.35 -3.43 -8.32
C ARG A 30 -18.31 -2.27 -8.59
N ARG A 31 -17.89 -1.32 -9.44
CA ARG A 31 -18.76 -0.22 -9.87
C ARG A 31 -19.79 -0.77 -10.85
N ALA A 32 -21.06 -0.38 -10.68
CA ALA A 32 -22.17 -0.87 -11.52
C ALA A 32 -22.20 -0.22 -12.92
N LEU A 33 -21.62 0.97 -13.07
CA LEU A 33 -21.67 1.80 -14.29
C LEU A 33 -20.35 1.79 -15.07
N ALA A 34 -19.38 0.96 -14.69
CA ALA A 34 -18.14 0.83 -15.44
C ALA A 34 -18.36 -0.18 -16.57
N GLN A 35 -18.90 0.30 -17.70
CA GLN A 35 -18.88 -0.39 -18.98
C GLN A 35 -17.79 0.22 -19.87
#